data_AF-A0A958K0Q8-F1
#
_entry.id   AF-A0A958K0Q8-F1
#
_cell.length_a   1.000
_cell.length_b   1.000
_cell.length_c   1.000
_cell.angle_alpha   90.00
_cell.angle_beta   90.00
_cell.angle_gamma   90.00
#
_symmetry.space_group_name_H-M   'P 1'
#
loop_
_entity.id
_entity.type
_entity.pdbx_description
1 polymer ?
#
loop_
_entity_poly.entity_id
_entity_poly.type
_entity_poly.pdbx_seq_one_letter_code
_entity_poly.pdbx_strand_id
1 'polypeptide(L)'
;LNLERGQSVVSNATGVFHTPESLLDNLISQISRPVRWVENMGVLLKHSSEILEISPSRVLQPFFLTLGAQISSVFNIRSIKKSFLER
;
A
#
# COMPACT_ATOMS: atom_id res chain seq x y z
N LEU A 1 -3.35 7.37 -17.53
CA LEU A 1 -2.56 6.76 -16.43
C LEU A 1 -1.18 7.38 -16.42
N ASN A 2 -0.62 7.71 -15.24
CA ASN A 2 0.79 8.09 -15.14
C ASN A 2 1.60 6.81 -14.88
N LEU A 3 2.18 6.25 -15.93
CA LEU A 3 2.84 4.92 -15.88
C LEU A 3 4.10 4.93 -15.01
N GLU A 4 4.88 6.03 -15.08
CA GLU A 4 6.09 6.21 -14.28
C GLU A 4 5.80 6.19 -12.77
N ARG A 5 4.76 6.91 -12.33
CA ARG A 5 4.33 6.87 -10.92
C ARG A 5 3.80 5.50 -10.49
N GLY A 6 3.38 4.65 -11.44
CA GLY A 6 2.94 3.30 -11.14
C GLY A 6 4.03 2.43 -10.53
N GLN A 7 5.31 2.73 -10.79
CA GLN A 7 6.45 1.97 -10.25
C GLN A 7 6.54 2.01 -8.72
N SER A 8 5.94 3.00 -8.06
CA SER A 8 5.87 3.07 -6.60
C SER A 8 4.66 2.34 -6.01
N VAL A 9 3.90 1.61 -6.82
CA VAL A 9 2.69 0.89 -6.41
C VAL A 9 2.93 -0.61 -6.51
N VAL A 10 2.60 -1.35 -5.44
CA VAL A 10 2.67 -2.81 -5.42
C VAL A 10 1.37 -3.40 -5.99
N SER A 11 1.49 -4.32 -6.93
CA SER A 11 0.35 -4.95 -7.58
C SER A 11 -0.30 -5.99 -6.70
N ASN A 12 -1.62 -5.88 -6.53
CA ASN A 12 -2.44 -6.89 -5.88
C ASN A 12 -2.42 -8.26 -6.60
N ALA A 13 -2.19 -8.29 -7.91
CA ALA A 13 -2.22 -9.51 -8.71
C ALA A 13 -0.90 -10.30 -8.67
N THR A 14 0.24 -9.60 -8.52
CA THR A 14 1.58 -10.19 -8.63
C THR A 14 2.40 -10.11 -7.35
N GLY A 15 2.04 -9.30 -6.36
CA GLY A 15 2.78 -9.19 -5.10
C GLY A 15 4.04 -8.32 -5.18
N VAL A 16 4.31 -7.68 -6.32
CA VAL A 16 5.53 -6.89 -6.58
C VAL A 16 5.20 -5.51 -7.14
N PHE A 17 6.18 -4.59 -7.14
CA PHE A 17 6.02 -3.29 -7.77
C PHE A 17 5.68 -3.40 -9.26
N HIS A 18 4.81 -2.52 -9.75
CA HIS A 18 4.52 -2.45 -11.17
C HIS A 18 5.74 -1.96 -11.97
N THR A 19 5.78 -2.31 -13.24
CA THR A 19 6.60 -1.61 -14.24
C THR A 19 5.67 -0.85 -15.21
N PRO A 20 6.13 0.21 -15.90
CA PRO A 20 5.31 0.95 -16.86
C PRO A 20 4.68 0.04 -17.92
N GLU A 21 5.42 -0.97 -18.37
CA GLU A 21 5.02 -1.92 -19.41
C GLU A 21 3.96 -2.90 -18.92
N SER A 22 4.01 -3.29 -17.64
CA SER A 22 3.12 -4.31 -17.06
C SER A 22 1.96 -3.72 -16.27
N LEU A 23 1.92 -2.40 -16.06
CA LEU A 23 0.95 -1.75 -15.16
C LEU A 23 -0.49 -2.02 -15.59
N LEU A 24 -0.82 -1.79 -16.87
CA LEU A 24 -2.19 -1.93 -17.36
C LEU A 24 -2.66 -3.39 -17.30
N ASP A 25 -1.85 -4.33 -17.77
CA ASP A 25 -2.18 -5.75 -17.76
C ASP A 25 -2.36 -6.28 -16.32
N ASN A 26 -1.51 -5.84 -15.40
CA ASN A 26 -1.64 -6.21 -13.99
C ASN A 26 -2.93 -5.67 -13.38
N LEU A 27 -3.33 -4.43 -13.68
CA LEU A 27 -4.59 -3.84 -13.22
C LEU A 27 -5.82 -4.56 -13.80
N ILE A 28 -5.79 -4.93 -15.07
CA ILE A 28 -6.86 -5.72 -15.70
C ILE A 28 -6.96 -7.09 -15.02
N SER A 29 -5.83 -7.78 -14.86
CA SER A 29 -5.80 -9.12 -14.26
C SER A 29 -6.25 -9.13 -12.79
N GLN A 30 -6.10 -8.02 -12.08
CA GLN A 30 -6.48 -7.92 -10.67
C GLN A 30 -7.98 -8.15 -10.44
N ILE A 31 -8.84 -7.86 -11.42
CA ILE A 31 -10.30 -8.02 -11.28
C ILE A 31 -10.69 -9.49 -11.07
N SER A 32 -9.92 -10.42 -11.65
CA SER A 32 -10.21 -11.86 -11.62
C SER A 32 -9.18 -12.69 -10.85
N ARG A 33 -8.11 -12.07 -10.35
CA ARG A 33 -7.05 -12.75 -9.59
C ARG A 33 -7.18 -12.52 -8.08
N PRO A 34 -6.81 -13.50 -7.24
CA PRO A 34 -6.72 -13.30 -5.80
C PRO A 34 -5.78 -12.14 -5.44
N VAL A 35 -6.13 -11.38 -4.41
CA VAL A 35 -5.30 -10.30 -3.90
C VAL A 35 -4.19 -10.86 -3.00
N ARG A 36 -2.94 -10.59 -3.36
CA ARG A 36 -1.73 -11.06 -2.65
C ARG A 36 -1.36 -10.15 -1.47
N TRP A 37 -2.26 -10.00 -0.51
CA TRP A 37 -2.08 -8.99 0.56
C TRP A 37 -0.83 -9.20 1.43
N VAL A 38 -0.53 -10.44 1.82
CA VAL A 38 0.64 -10.73 2.67
C VAL A 38 1.94 -10.38 1.95
N GLU A 39 2.03 -10.74 0.67
CA GLU A 39 3.18 -10.41 -0.18
C GLU A 39 3.32 -8.89 -0.33
N ASN A 40 2.21 -8.19 -0.58
CA ASN A 40 2.20 -6.73 -0.69
C ASN A 40 2.70 -6.05 0.58
N MET A 41 2.18 -6.44 1.74
CA MET A 41 2.61 -5.88 3.03
C MET A 41 4.09 -6.16 3.27
N GLY A 42 4.56 -7.37 2.95
CA GLY A 42 5.98 -7.74 3.06
C GLY A 42 6.89 -6.87 2.16
N VAL A 43 6.47 -6.58 0.93
CA VAL A 43 7.21 -5.65 0.05
C VAL A 43 7.19 -4.24 0.61
N LEU A 44 6.02 -3.72 1.00
CA LEU A 44 5.91 -2.36 1.54
C LEU A 44 6.78 -2.16 2.79
N LEU A 45 6.79 -3.13 3.70
CA LEU A 45 7.60 -3.08 4.93
C LEU A 45 9.10 -3.13 4.67
N LYS A 46 9.55 -3.79 3.60
CA LYS A 46 10.97 -3.81 3.21
C LYS A 46 11.43 -2.49 2.60
N HIS A 47 10.52 -1.74 1.99
CA HIS A 47 10.85 -0.55 1.19
C HIS A 47 10.38 0.77 1.81
N SER A 48 9.68 0.74 2.94
CA SER A 48 9.13 1.92 3.60
C SER A 48 9.58 1.99 5.05
N SER A 49 9.95 3.19 5.51
CA SER A 49 10.28 3.45 6.91
C SER A 49 9.04 3.57 7.80
N GLU A 50 7.88 3.80 7.21
CA GLU A 50 6.62 4.02 7.92
C GLU A 50 5.45 3.58 7.04
N ILE A 51 4.39 3.08 7.68
CA ILE A 51 3.14 2.73 7.01
C ILE A 51 2.02 3.66 7.52
N LEU A 52 1.33 4.29 6.56
CA LEU A 52 0.13 5.08 6.82
C LEU A 52 -1.08 4.39 6.16
N GLU A 53 -2.07 4.01 6.95
CA GLU A 53 -3.36 3.56 6.42
C GLU A 53 -4.28 4.76 6.21
N ILE A 54 -4.69 4.97 4.96
CA ILE A 54 -5.67 6.00 4.61
C ILE A 54 -7.06 5.39 4.62
N SER A 55 -7.74 5.41 5.77
CA SER A 55 -9.11 4.89 5.89
C SER A 55 -9.75 5.26 7.24
N PRO A 56 -11.07 5.58 7.27
CA PRO A 56 -11.79 5.71 8.54
C PRO A 56 -11.95 4.36 9.26
N SER A 57 -11.99 3.26 8.51
CA SER A 57 -12.34 1.92 8.99
C SER A 57 -11.16 1.13 9.56
N ARG A 58 -9.92 1.53 9.22
CA ARG A 58 -8.67 0.93 9.72
C ARG A 58 -8.57 -0.59 9.55
N VAL A 59 -9.04 -1.10 8.42
CA VAL A 59 -9.14 -2.54 8.17
C VAL A 59 -7.77 -3.17 7.97
N LEU A 60 -6.81 -2.44 7.40
CA LEU A 60 -5.47 -2.97 7.12
C LEU A 60 -4.57 -2.95 8.36
N GLN A 61 -4.80 -2.04 9.30
CA GLN A 61 -4.00 -1.90 10.51
C GLN A 61 -3.77 -3.22 11.28
N PRO A 62 -4.80 -4.03 11.61
CA PRO A 62 -4.59 -5.31 12.28
C PRO A 62 -3.65 -6.24 11.53
N PHE A 63 -3.68 -6.27 10.20
CA PHE A 63 -2.82 -7.14 9.39
C PHE A 63 -1.37 -6.69 9.37
N PHE A 64 -1.11 -5.38 9.40
CA PHE A 64 0.26 -4.88 9.55
C PHE A 64 0.80 -5.11 10.97
N LEU A 65 -0.06 -5.00 11.99
CA LEU A 65 0.33 -5.29 13.38
C LEU A 65 0.73 -6.75 13.58
N THR A 66 0.06 -7.72 12.93
CA THR A 66 0.45 -9.14 13.00
C THR A 66 1.82 -9.42 12.36
N LEU A 67 2.27 -8.56 11.45
CA LEU A 67 3.61 -8.60 10.86
C LEU A 67 4.65 -7.85 11.70
N GLY A 68 4.29 -7.37 12.90
CA GLY A 68 5.17 -6.63 13.80
C GLY A 68 5.45 -5.19 13.36
N ALA A 69 4.69 -4.67 12.39
CA ALA A 69 4.89 -3.32 11.87
C ALA A 69 4.18 -2.27 12.72
N GLN A 70 4.79 -1.08 12.82
CA GLN A 70 4.08 0.11 13.26
C GLN A 70 3.29 0.71 12.09
N ILE A 71 2.04 1.08 12.35
CA ILE A 71 1.14 1.67 11.36
C ILE A 71 0.25 2.74 11.99
N SER A 72 0.16 3.90 11.33
CA SER A 72 -0.71 4.99 11.73
C SER A 72 -1.90 5.11 10.78
N SER A 73 -3.10 5.34 11.31
CA SER A 73 -4.28 5.56 10.49
C SER A 73 -4.61 7.04 10.36
N VAL A 74 -4.84 7.48 9.13
CA VAL A 74 -5.20 8.85 8.77
C VAL A 74 -6.47 8.84 7.94
N PHE A 75 -7.44 9.66 8.30
CA PHE A 75 -8.75 9.69 7.61
C PHE A 75 -9.29 11.12 7.40
N ASN A 76 -8.53 12.13 7.84
CA ASN A 76 -8.86 13.53 7.65
C ASN A 76 -7.59 14.39 7.60
N ILE A 77 -7.74 15.62 7.11
CA ILE A 77 -6.62 16.58 6.94
C ILE A 77 -5.91 16.88 8.26
N ARG A 78 -6.65 16.90 9.39
CA ARG A 78 -6.04 17.15 10.70
C ARG A 78 -5.10 16.01 11.09
N SER A 79 -5.52 14.76 10.91
CA SER A 79 -4.73 13.56 11.21
C SER A 79 -3.48 13.45 10.34
N ILE A 80 -3.61 13.73 9.03
CA ILE A 80 -2.45 13.66 8.13
C ILE A 80 -1.45 14.78 8.45
N LYS A 81 -1.89 16.00 8.73
CA LYS A 81 -1.01 17.10 9.16
C LYS A 81 -0.24 16.71 10.43
N LYS A 82 -0.90 16.10 11.42
CA LYS A 82 -0.23 15.60 12.63
C LYS A 82 0.88 14.60 12.30
N SER A 83 0.61 13.62 11.44
CA SER A 83 1.60 12.60 11.02
C SER A 83 2.81 13.15 10.25
N PHE A 84 2.72 14.36 9.68
CA PHE A 84 3.83 15.02 8.98
C PHE A 84 4.49 16.15 9.79
N LEU A 85 3.81 16.74 10.78
CA LEU A 85 4.31 17.87 11.59
C LEU A 85 4.91 17.46 12.94
N GLU A 86 4.57 16.29 13.48
CA GLU A 86 5.22 15.72 14.68
C GLU A 86 6.50 14.93 14.33
N ARG A 87 7.12 15.27 13.19
CA ARG A 87 8.40 14.71 12.72
C ARG A 87 9.54 15.68 12.99
#